data_AF-A0A4Q6XY71-F1
#
_entry.id   AF-A0A4Q6XY71-F1
#
_cell.length_a   1.000
_cell.length_b   1.000
_cell.length_c   1.000
_cell.angle_alpha   90.00
_cell.angle_beta   90.00
_cell.angle_gamma   90.00
#
_symmetry.space_group_name_H-M   'P 1'
#
loop_
_entity.id
_entity.type
_entity.pdbx_description
1 polymer ?
#
loop_
_entity_poly.entity_id
_entity_poly.type
_entity_poly.pdbx_seq_one_letter_code
_entity_poly.pdbx_strand_id
1 'polypeptide(L)'
;MKKKKNPRVVTVDMYHKYAEIDEMYSSKVREVKLDIPSNFRMLCAILDVKVEKLLKDFMWMLSYSHHNSATPKQRKIAKKFFLACKYGQPLYTKKQIKQMFDELKSERKIYETIEGMDYEDMKLFWKNNHMYMQHWFKRWFEKNRHKGDISILEEH
;
A
#
# COMPACT_ATOMS: atom_id res chain seq x y z
N MET A 1 54.67 -11.72 12.02
CA MET A 1 53.64 -10.99 11.22
C MET A 1 52.30 -11.71 11.37
N LYS A 2 51.30 -11.11 12.02
CA LYS A 2 49.95 -11.72 12.16
C LYS A 2 49.21 -11.62 10.82
N LYS A 3 48.90 -12.77 10.19
CA LYS A 3 48.09 -12.83 8.97
C LYS A 3 46.70 -12.23 9.26
N LYS A 4 46.36 -11.11 8.60
CA LYS A 4 44.98 -10.59 8.56
C LYS A 4 44.10 -11.66 7.91
N LYS A 5 43.15 -12.21 8.66
CA LYS A 5 42.08 -13.04 8.08
C LYS A 5 41.22 -12.10 7.24
N ASN A 6 41.21 -12.29 5.93
CA ASN A 6 40.22 -11.66 5.07
C ASN A 6 38.83 -12.06 5.59
N PRO A 7 37.90 -11.11 5.78
CA PRO A 7 36.52 -11.47 6.10
C PRO A 7 36.01 -12.32 4.94
N ARG A 8 35.59 -13.56 5.24
CA ARG A 8 34.81 -14.36 4.29
C ARG A 8 33.50 -13.61 4.10
N VAL A 9 33.40 -12.85 3.02
CA VAL A 9 32.10 -12.40 2.51
C VAL A 9 31.42 -13.69 2.07
N VAL A 10 30.60 -14.24 2.96
CA VAL A 10 29.63 -15.25 2.58
C VAL A 10 28.57 -14.47 1.81
N THR A 11 28.69 -14.47 0.48
CA THR A 11 27.55 -14.18 -0.39
C THR A 11 26.54 -15.27 -0.08
N VAL A 12 25.68 -15.01 0.90
CA VAL A 12 24.52 -15.85 1.16
C VAL A 12 23.80 -15.91 -0.18
N ASP A 13 23.51 -17.10 -0.70
CA ASP A 13 22.66 -17.30 -1.89
C ASP A 13 21.31 -16.63 -1.65
N MET A 14 21.29 -15.32 -1.90
CA MET A 14 20.42 -14.40 -1.19
C MET A 14 19.08 -14.44 -1.88
N TYR A 15 18.15 -15.15 -1.23
CA TYR A 15 16.72 -14.99 -1.42
C TYR A 15 16.09 -15.72 -2.61
N HIS A 16 16.69 -16.80 -3.14
CA HIS A 16 15.96 -17.69 -4.07
C HIS A 16 14.65 -18.22 -3.46
N LYS A 17 14.66 -18.54 -2.17
CA LYS A 17 13.46 -18.95 -1.41
C LYS A 17 12.39 -17.85 -1.24
N TYR A 18 12.69 -16.61 -1.60
CA TYR A 18 11.75 -15.49 -1.60
C TYR A 18 11.63 -14.85 -3.00
N ALA A 19 12.05 -15.58 -4.04
CA ALA A 19 11.94 -15.12 -5.43
C ALA A 19 10.48 -15.07 -5.90
N GLU A 20 9.61 -15.89 -5.30
CA GLU A 20 8.17 -15.87 -5.54
C GLU A 20 7.52 -14.77 -4.69
N ILE A 21 7.58 -13.56 -5.23
CA ILE A 21 6.70 -12.47 -4.86
C ILE A 21 5.30 -12.87 -5.36
N ASP A 22 4.43 -13.27 -4.43
CA ASP A 22 3.04 -13.58 -4.75
C ASP A 22 2.36 -12.35 -5.40
N GLU A 23 1.99 -12.48 -6.68
CA GLU A 23 1.37 -11.43 -7.50
C GLU A 23 0.02 -10.97 -6.92
N MET A 24 -0.62 -11.77 -6.07
CA MET A 24 -1.88 -11.42 -5.44
C MET A 24 -1.83 -10.12 -4.63
N TYR A 25 -0.65 -9.71 -4.13
CA TYR A 25 -0.46 -8.49 -3.35
C TYR A 25 0.01 -7.29 -4.18
N SER A 26 0.15 -7.45 -5.49
CA SER A 26 0.52 -6.38 -6.42
C SER A 26 -0.70 -5.54 -6.84
N SER A 27 -0.44 -4.35 -7.37
CA SER A 27 -1.51 -3.53 -7.97
C SER A 27 -2.04 -4.20 -9.24
N LYS A 28 -3.35 -4.39 -9.32
CA LYS A 28 -4.02 -4.96 -10.50
C LYS A 28 -4.92 -3.93 -11.16
N VAL A 29 -4.93 -3.91 -12.49
CA VAL A 29 -5.87 -3.09 -13.27
C VAL A 29 -7.20 -3.83 -13.31
N ARG A 30 -8.29 -3.14 -12.97
CA ARG A 30 -9.66 -3.65 -13.08
C ARG A 30 -10.59 -2.60 -13.69
N GLU A 31 -11.56 -3.07 -14.46
CA GLU A 31 -12.68 -2.25 -14.92
C GLU A 31 -13.82 -2.30 -13.90
N VAL A 32 -14.34 -1.12 -13.52
CA VAL A 32 -15.46 -0.99 -12.58
C VAL A 32 -16.57 -0.19 -13.24
N LYS A 33 -17.77 -0.78 -13.32
CA LYS A 33 -18.98 -0.08 -13.78
C LYS A 33 -19.58 0.70 -12.62
N LEU A 34 -19.75 2.01 -12.79
CA LEU A 34 -20.29 2.91 -11.77
C LEU A 34 -21.44 3.72 -12.36
N ASP A 35 -22.55 3.80 -11.62
CA ASP A 35 -23.58 4.80 -11.88
C ASP A 35 -23.14 6.13 -11.25
N ILE A 36 -23.00 7.16 -12.09
CA ILE A 36 -22.54 8.48 -11.65
C ILE A 36 -23.73 9.44 -11.56
N PRO A 37 -24.09 9.90 -10.33
CA PRO A 37 -25.22 10.78 -10.13
C PRO A 37 -25.18 12.04 -11.00
N SER A 38 -26.33 12.47 -11.53
CA SER A 38 -26.43 13.59 -12.47
C SER A 38 -25.85 14.89 -11.89
N ASN A 39 -26.18 15.23 -10.64
CA ASN A 39 -25.65 16.39 -9.93
C ASN A 39 -24.12 16.35 -9.80
N PHE A 40 -23.54 15.18 -9.56
CA PHE A 40 -22.09 15.03 -9.48
C PHE A 40 -21.42 15.18 -10.86
N ARG A 41 -22.03 14.65 -11.92
CA ARG A 41 -21.59 14.87 -13.32
C ARG A 41 -21.63 16.35 -13.69
N MET A 42 -22.71 17.04 -13.33
CA MET A 42 -22.85 18.48 -13.56
C MET A 42 -21.74 19.27 -12.84
N LEU A 43 -21.46 18.93 -11.57
CA LEU A 43 -20.39 19.57 -10.81
C LEU A 43 -19.02 19.33 -11.47
N CYS A 44 -18.74 18.10 -11.89
CA CYS A 44 -17.51 17.74 -12.60
C CYS A 44 -17.34 18.54 -13.91
N ALA A 45 -18.42 18.70 -14.68
CA ALA A 45 -18.41 19.48 -15.91
C ALA A 45 -18.15 20.97 -15.66
N ILE A 46 -18.79 21.56 -14.63
CA ILE A 46 -18.60 22.98 -14.27
C ILE A 46 -17.16 23.26 -13.83
N LEU A 47 -16.55 22.34 -13.08
CA LEU A 47 -15.21 22.50 -12.53
C LEU A 47 -14.08 22.03 -13.47
N ASP A 48 -14.42 21.53 -14.65
CA ASP A 48 -13.49 20.89 -15.59
C ASP A 48 -12.64 19.77 -14.93
N VAL A 49 -13.32 18.88 -14.20
CA VAL A 49 -12.67 17.74 -13.53
C VAL A 49 -13.31 16.42 -13.94
N LYS A 50 -12.50 15.47 -14.38
CA LYS A 50 -12.94 14.10 -14.70
C LYS A 50 -13.24 13.29 -13.44
N VAL A 51 -14.32 12.50 -13.46
CA VAL A 51 -14.74 11.62 -12.35
C VAL A 51 -13.63 10.63 -11.99
N GLU A 52 -13.00 10.02 -12.99
CA GLU A 52 -11.92 9.05 -12.84
C GLU A 52 -10.73 9.67 -12.11
N LYS A 53 -10.44 10.95 -12.36
CA LYS A 53 -9.37 11.67 -11.67
C LYS A 53 -9.68 11.79 -10.18
N LEU A 54 -10.90 12.19 -9.82
CA LEU A 54 -11.31 12.32 -8.42
C LEU A 54 -11.24 10.99 -7.67
N LEU A 55 -11.75 9.92 -8.28
CA LEU A 55 -11.70 8.58 -7.69
C LEU A 55 -10.27 8.10 -7.52
N LYS A 56 -9.43 8.24 -8.54
CA LYS A 56 -8.00 7.92 -8.47
C LYS A 56 -7.34 8.70 -7.35
N ASP A 57 -7.45 10.02 -7.36
CA ASP A 57 -6.83 10.89 -6.35
C ASP A 57 -7.22 10.46 -4.93
N PHE A 58 -8.49 10.15 -4.70
CA PHE A 58 -8.96 9.65 -3.42
C PHE A 58 -8.32 8.32 -3.01
N MET A 59 -8.25 7.34 -3.92
CA MET A 59 -7.58 6.06 -3.68
C MET A 59 -6.10 6.25 -3.35
N TRP A 60 -5.36 7.03 -4.14
CA TRP A 60 -3.93 7.31 -3.91
C TRP A 60 -3.68 8.07 -2.60
N MET A 61 -4.61 8.97 -2.21
CA MET A 61 -4.53 9.69 -0.94
C MET A 61 -4.64 8.73 0.25
N LEU A 62 -5.60 7.80 0.21
CA LEU A 62 -5.86 6.84 1.29
C LEU A 62 -4.82 5.74 1.39
N SER A 63 -4.34 5.22 0.26
CA SER A 63 -3.39 4.10 0.23
C SER A 63 -1.96 4.49 0.61
N TYR A 64 -1.70 5.77 0.90
CA TYR A 64 -0.35 6.31 1.11
C TYR A 64 0.61 6.08 -0.06
N SER A 65 0.09 5.83 -1.25
CA SER A 65 0.94 5.48 -2.38
C SER A 65 1.91 6.61 -2.78
N HIS A 66 3.07 6.16 -3.28
CA HIS A 66 4.27 6.90 -3.65
C HIS A 66 4.09 7.80 -4.87
N HIS A 67 3.20 7.42 -5.80
CA HIS A 67 3.11 8.04 -7.12
C HIS A 67 2.33 9.36 -7.16
N ASN A 68 1.88 9.92 -6.04
CA ASN A 68 0.99 11.08 -6.04
C ASN A 68 1.50 12.27 -5.21
N SER A 69 1.31 13.48 -5.76
CA SER A 69 1.59 14.81 -5.21
C SER A 69 0.69 15.20 -4.02
N ALA A 70 -0.06 14.25 -3.47
CA ALA A 70 -0.96 14.48 -2.35
C ALA A 70 -0.22 14.95 -1.09
N THR A 71 -0.55 16.16 -0.67
CA THR A 71 -0.01 16.82 0.52
C THR A 71 -0.42 16.09 1.81
N PRO A 72 0.34 16.28 2.92
CA PRO A 72 -0.06 15.74 4.23
C PRO A 72 -1.47 16.17 4.68
N LYS A 73 -1.89 17.39 4.31
CA LYS A 73 -3.22 17.93 4.63
C LYS A 73 -4.32 17.16 3.89
N GLN A 74 -4.16 16.95 2.59
CA GLN A 74 -5.11 16.20 1.77
C GLN A 74 -5.30 14.77 2.29
N ARG A 75 -4.20 14.06 2.61
CA ARG A 75 -4.25 12.71 3.18
C ARG A 75 -4.96 12.67 4.54
N LYS A 76 -4.73 13.68 5.40
CA LYS A 76 -5.44 13.83 6.68
C LYS A 76 -6.94 14.00 6.48
N ILE A 77 -7.37 14.75 5.46
CA ILE A 77 -8.79 14.94 5.14
C ILE A 77 -9.39 13.62 4.62
N ALA A 78 -8.73 12.94 3.70
CA ALA A 78 -9.19 11.64 3.18
C ALA A 78 -9.37 10.61 4.31
N LYS A 79 -8.38 10.49 5.21
CA LYS A 79 -8.48 9.63 6.41
C LYS A 79 -9.66 10.01 7.31
N LYS A 80 -9.92 11.30 7.51
CA LYS A 80 -11.08 11.76 8.30
C LYS A 80 -12.40 11.37 7.64
N PHE A 81 -12.54 11.59 6.33
CA PHE A 81 -13.73 11.21 5.57
C PHE A 81 -13.99 9.70 5.66
N PHE A 82 -12.96 8.87 5.44
CA PHE A 82 -13.05 7.41 5.55
C PHE A 82 -13.55 6.95 6.92
N LEU A 83 -13.02 7.54 8.00
CA LEU A 83 -13.44 7.22 9.37
C LEU A 83 -14.85 7.72 9.69
N ALA A 84 -15.26 8.86 9.13
CA ALA A 84 -16.61 9.41 9.31
C ALA A 84 -17.68 8.53 8.65
N CYS A 85 -17.35 7.93 7.50
CA CYS A 85 -18.20 6.96 6.80
C CYS A 85 -18.28 5.59 7.50
N LYS A 86 -17.54 5.39 8.60
CA LYS A 86 -17.50 4.14 9.39
C LYS A 86 -17.06 2.90 8.59
N TYR A 87 -16.35 3.08 7.49
CA TYR A 87 -15.78 1.97 6.73
C TYR A 87 -14.90 1.08 7.62
N GLY A 88 -15.10 -0.23 7.53
CA GLY A 88 -14.37 -1.24 8.31
C GLY A 88 -14.71 -1.31 9.80
N GLN A 89 -15.53 -0.40 10.34
CA GLN A 89 -15.83 -0.37 11.79
C GLN A 89 -16.59 -1.60 12.33
N PRO A 90 -17.39 -2.34 11.55
CA PRO A 90 -17.94 -3.62 12.02
C PRO A 90 -16.87 -4.66 12.36
N LEU A 91 -15.69 -4.60 11.74
CA LEU A 91 -14.60 -5.57 11.92
C LEU A 91 -13.43 -5.02 12.73
N TYR A 92 -13.20 -3.70 12.72
CA TYR A 92 -12.05 -3.08 13.37
C TYR A 92 -12.44 -1.85 14.14
N THR A 93 -11.88 -1.69 15.33
CA THR A 93 -12.01 -0.45 16.10
C THR A 93 -11.40 0.73 15.33
N LYS A 94 -11.91 1.93 15.59
CA LYS A 94 -11.34 3.18 15.05
C LYS A 94 -9.83 3.32 15.32
N LYS A 95 -9.35 2.81 16.46
CA LYS A 95 -7.92 2.82 16.82
C LYS A 95 -7.12 1.89 15.91
N GLN A 96 -7.62 0.69 15.63
CA GLN A 96 -6.98 -0.26 14.71
C GLN A 96 -6.93 0.27 13.28
N ILE A 97 -8.03 0.85 12.78
CA ILE A 97 -8.05 1.46 11.45
C ILE A 97 -7.05 2.62 11.37
N LYS A 98 -6.97 3.46 12.41
CA LYS A 98 -5.96 4.52 12.47
C LYS A 98 -4.54 3.97 12.40
N GLN A 99 -4.28 2.88 13.12
CA GLN A 99 -3.00 2.19 13.13
C GLN A 99 -2.62 1.67 11.74
N MET A 100 -3.55 1.02 11.01
CA MET A 100 -3.32 0.58 9.63
C MET A 100 -2.82 1.74 8.74
N PHE A 101 -3.49 2.90 8.80
CA PHE A 101 -3.07 4.07 8.06
C PHE A 101 -1.71 4.63 8.51
N ASP A 102 -1.37 4.54 9.79
CA ASP A 102 -0.09 5.04 10.30
C ASP A 102 1.08 4.11 9.91
N GLU A 103 0.81 2.80 9.79
CA GLU A 103 1.75 1.82 9.25
C GLU A 103 1.98 2.05 7.74
N LEU A 104 0.93 2.22 6.94
CA LEU A 104 1.05 2.57 5.51
C LEU A 104 1.79 3.91 5.30
N LYS A 105 1.55 4.89 6.16
CA LYS A 105 2.30 6.16 6.15
C LYS A 105 3.79 5.95 6.40
N SER A 106 4.14 4.98 7.24
CA SER A 106 5.52 4.67 7.60
C SER A 106 6.21 3.93 6.47
N GLU A 107 5.52 2.98 5.83
CA GLU A 107 5.96 2.34 4.59
C GLU A 107 6.29 3.38 3.52
N ARG A 108 5.41 4.38 3.32
CA ARG A 108 5.70 5.48 2.38
C ARG A 108 7.01 6.21 2.65
N LYS A 109 7.30 6.50 3.92
CA LYS A 109 8.54 7.20 4.29
C LYS A 109 9.78 6.36 3.98
N ILE A 110 9.67 5.04 4.04
CA ILE A 110 10.78 4.12 3.73
C ILE A 110 11.11 4.20 2.22
N TYR A 111 10.12 4.43 1.36
CA TYR A 111 10.39 4.63 -0.07
C TYR A 111 11.07 5.95 -0.37
N GLU A 112 10.88 6.96 0.47
CA GLU A 112 11.57 8.25 0.33
C GLU A 112 13.07 8.11 0.64
N THR A 113 13.54 6.96 1.15
CA THR A 113 14.96 6.72 1.48
C THR A 113 15.72 5.89 0.43
N ILE A 114 15.11 5.56 -0.72
CA ILE A 114 15.74 4.69 -1.73
C ILE A 114 16.63 5.44 -2.73
N GLU A 115 16.68 6.78 -2.64
CA GLU A 115 17.50 7.60 -3.53
C GLU A 115 18.99 7.27 -3.34
N GLY A 116 19.67 6.96 -4.44
CA GLY A 116 21.10 6.62 -4.45
C GLY A 116 21.45 5.15 -4.17
N MET A 117 20.46 4.26 -3.94
CA MET A 117 20.72 2.82 -3.88
C MET A 117 21.18 2.27 -5.25
N ASP A 118 22.13 1.34 -5.23
CA ASP A 118 22.49 0.60 -6.44
C ASP A 118 21.40 -0.41 -6.84
N TYR A 119 21.54 -1.02 -8.01
CA TYR A 119 20.52 -1.91 -8.56
C TYR A 119 20.23 -3.14 -7.69
N GLU A 120 21.26 -3.75 -7.08
CA GLU A 120 21.07 -4.96 -6.27
C GLU A 120 20.47 -4.63 -4.91
N ASP A 121 20.90 -3.52 -4.30
CA ASP A 121 20.29 -3.00 -3.06
C ASP A 121 18.84 -2.60 -3.28
N MET A 122 18.53 -1.95 -4.41
CA MET A 122 17.17 -1.58 -4.80
C MET A 122 16.30 -2.85 -4.98
N LYS A 123 16.81 -3.86 -5.68
CA LYS A 123 16.11 -5.13 -5.87
C LYS A 123 15.84 -5.84 -4.54
N LEU A 124 16.80 -5.83 -3.62
CA LEU A 124 16.63 -6.39 -2.29
C LEU A 124 15.60 -5.59 -1.46
N PHE A 125 15.65 -4.27 -1.53
CA PHE A 125 14.68 -3.38 -0.89
C PHE A 125 13.25 -3.73 -1.31
N TRP A 126 12.99 -3.85 -2.62
CA TRP A 126 11.67 -4.18 -3.14
C TRP A 126 11.17 -5.55 -2.67
N LYS A 127 12.04 -6.57 -2.64
CA LYS A 127 11.69 -7.89 -2.11
C LYS A 127 11.31 -7.82 -0.64
N ASN A 128 12.11 -7.14 0.18
CA ASN A 128 11.84 -6.98 1.61
C ASN A 128 10.52 -6.22 1.84
N ASN A 129 10.32 -5.13 1.11
CA ASN A 129 9.09 -4.36 1.22
C ASN A 129 7.86 -5.18 0.82
N HIS A 130 7.95 -5.97 -0.25
CA HIS A 130 6.85 -6.87 -0.64
C HIS A 130 6.53 -7.89 0.47
N MET A 131 7.55 -8.53 1.04
CA MET A 131 7.36 -9.46 2.15
C MET A 131 6.72 -8.79 3.37
N TYR A 132 7.13 -7.56 3.69
CA TYR A 132 6.51 -6.77 4.75
C TYR A 132 5.03 -6.50 4.45
N MET A 133 4.69 -6.08 3.24
CA MET A 133 3.30 -5.80 2.84
C MET A 133 2.42 -7.05 2.88
N GLN A 134 2.95 -8.21 2.48
CA GLN A 134 2.26 -9.49 2.64
C GLN A 134 1.97 -9.81 4.11
N HIS A 135 2.98 -9.69 4.97
CA HIS A 135 2.83 -9.92 6.40
C HIS A 135 1.81 -8.94 7.01
N TRP A 136 1.93 -7.66 6.66
CA TRP A 136 1.03 -6.60 7.10
C TRP A 136 -0.43 -6.93 6.77
N PHE A 137 -0.70 -7.34 5.53
CA PHE A 137 -2.04 -7.74 5.09
C PHE A 137 -2.53 -8.95 5.88
N LYS A 138 -1.77 -10.06 5.89
CA LYS A 138 -2.16 -11.30 6.57
C LYS A 138 -2.49 -11.05 8.04
N ARG A 139 -1.60 -10.33 8.74
CA ARG A 139 -1.77 -9.97 10.15
C ARG A 139 -3.07 -9.21 10.40
N TRP A 140 -3.42 -8.24 9.56
CA TRP A 140 -4.65 -7.47 9.74
C TRP A 140 -5.89 -8.27 9.32
N PHE A 141 -5.82 -9.00 8.21
CA PHE A 141 -6.91 -9.81 7.66
C PHE A 141 -7.32 -10.92 8.63
N GLU A 142 -6.37 -11.69 9.14
CA GLU A 142 -6.60 -12.81 10.07
C GLU A 142 -7.03 -12.36 11.47
N LYS A 143 -6.73 -11.11 11.86
CA LYS A 143 -7.03 -10.60 13.21
C LYS A 143 -8.51 -10.69 13.58
N ASN A 144 -9.39 -10.42 12.62
CA ASN A 144 -10.84 -10.32 12.85
C ASN A 144 -11.66 -11.12 11.83
N ARG A 145 -11.03 -11.89 10.92
CA ARG A 145 -11.71 -12.89 10.09
C ARG A 145 -11.45 -14.27 10.68
N HIS A 146 -12.52 -15.04 10.93
CA HIS A 146 -12.37 -16.48 11.19
C HIS A 146 -11.71 -17.15 9.97
N LYS A 147 -10.82 -18.12 10.23
CA LYS A 147 -10.07 -18.92 9.25
C LYS A 147 -10.88 -19.17 7.98
N GLY A 148 -10.56 -18.47 6.89
CA GLY A 148 -11.23 -18.56 5.59
C GLY A 148 -10.34 -17.94 4.52
N ASP A 149 -10.34 -18.57 3.34
CA ASP A 149 -9.35 -18.41 2.27
C ASP A 149 -9.10 -16.96 1.82
N ILE A 150 -7.85 -16.70 1.41
CA ILE A 150 -7.31 -15.40 0.99
C ILE A 150 -7.86 -14.96 -0.39
N SER A 151 -8.83 -15.67 -1.00
CA SER A 151 -9.34 -15.41 -2.36
C SER A 151 -10.00 -14.04 -2.56
N ILE A 152 -10.27 -13.30 -1.49
CA ILE A 152 -10.94 -11.98 -1.53
C ILE A 152 -10.06 -10.92 -2.20
N LEU A 153 -8.74 -11.09 -2.22
CA LEU A 153 -7.86 -10.21 -3.01
C LEU A 153 -8.03 -10.42 -4.52
N GLU A 154 -8.58 -11.55 -4.96
CA GLU A 154 -8.95 -11.77 -6.36
C GLU A 154 -10.34 -11.21 -6.69
N GLU A 155 -11.16 -10.89 -5.70
CA GLU A 155 -12.48 -10.27 -5.89
C GLU A 155 -12.41 -8.72 -5.91
N HIS A 156 -11.41 -8.13 -5.24
CA HIS A 156 -11.24 -6.66 -5.11
C HIS A 156 -10.13 -6.07 -5.98
#